data_AF-A0AAE3UFJ5-F1
#
_entry.id   AF-A0AAE3UFJ5-F1
#
_cell.length_a   1.000
_cell.length_b   1.000
_cell.length_c   1.000
_cell.angle_alpha   90.00
_cell.angle_beta   90.00
_cell.angle_gamma   90.00
#
_symmetry.space_group_name_H-M   'P 1'
#
loop_
_entity.id
_entity.type
_entity.pdbx_description
1 polymer ?
#
loop_
_entity_poly.entity_id
_entity_poly.type
_entity_poly.pdbx_seq_one_letter_code
_entity_poly.pdbx_strand_id
1 'polypeptide(L)'
;MYISIQKRAWRIGKACLVWGGLLIGGSACSEKIEPEPYTYSQLLTGKTSKGWLLTSIQIVDEGIVQTGSAYQFFHPCIADDLYVFYANGDRTFEAQEGASKCSSGDPDVYVTGNWSVINATATLQFPLPIFTGTTAVPFTIKELTATSLTVEYYFFDIDASYRFIFTAQTSG
;
A
#
# COMPACT_ATOMS: atom_id res chain seq x y z
N MET A 1 27.58 -13.14 -8.91
CA MET A 1 26.27 -13.76 -9.17
C MET A 1 25.51 -12.86 -10.13
N TYR A 2 25.46 -13.25 -11.40
CA TYR A 2 25.01 -12.38 -12.51
C TYR A 2 23.48 -12.44 -12.65
N ILE A 3 22.85 -11.27 -12.71
CA ILE A 3 21.42 -11.08 -12.99
C ILE A 3 21.15 -11.42 -14.45
N SER A 4 20.29 -12.42 -14.70
CA SER A 4 19.77 -12.73 -16.04
C SER A 4 18.51 -11.91 -16.28
N ILE A 5 18.60 -10.93 -17.17
CA ILE A 5 17.48 -10.13 -17.69
C ILE A 5 16.77 -10.99 -18.76
N GLN A 6 15.62 -11.56 -18.43
CA GLN A 6 14.76 -12.20 -19.43
C GLN A 6 14.05 -11.12 -20.25
N LYS A 7 14.61 -10.82 -21.43
CA LYS A 7 13.95 -10.08 -22.50
C LYS A 7 12.71 -10.85 -22.95
N ARG A 8 11.51 -10.51 -22.44
CA ARG A 8 10.27 -11.02 -23.04
C ARG A 8 9.99 -10.23 -24.31
N ALA A 9 10.08 -10.97 -25.41
CA ALA A 9 9.87 -10.53 -26.77
C ALA A 9 8.54 -9.82 -26.95
N TRP A 10 8.61 -8.65 -27.58
CA TRP A 10 7.50 -7.96 -28.22
C TRP A 10 6.95 -8.87 -29.34
N ARG A 11 5.83 -9.56 -29.11
CA ARG A 11 5.07 -10.19 -30.20
C ARG A 11 4.30 -9.08 -30.91
N ILE A 12 4.84 -8.66 -32.05
CA ILE A 12 4.14 -7.81 -33.01
C ILE A 12 3.01 -8.65 -33.61
N GLY A 13 1.79 -8.49 -33.08
CA GLY A 13 0.58 -9.04 -33.70
C GLY A 13 0.28 -8.26 -34.98
N LYS A 14 0.75 -8.73 -36.13
CA LYS A 14 0.26 -8.33 -37.45
C LYS A 14 -0.22 -9.56 -38.19
N ALA A 15 -1.53 -9.69 -38.32
CA ALA A 15 -2.17 -10.51 -39.34
C ALA A 15 -3.60 -9.98 -39.61
N CYS A 16 -3.70 -8.80 -40.23
CA CYS A 16 -4.86 -8.49 -41.07
C CYS A 16 -4.50 -8.94 -42.48
N LEU A 17 -4.97 -10.11 -42.89
CA LEU A 17 -5.01 -10.52 -44.28
C LEU A 17 -6.00 -9.60 -45.01
N VAL A 18 -5.49 -8.67 -45.81
CA VAL A 18 -6.29 -7.85 -46.72
C VAL A 18 -6.19 -8.47 -48.11
N TRP A 19 -7.21 -9.25 -48.49
CA TRP A 19 -7.53 -9.49 -49.90
C TRP A 19 -8.69 -8.56 -50.28
N GLY A 20 -8.54 -7.88 -51.41
CA GLY A 20 -9.31 -6.70 -51.78
C GLY A 20 -10.82 -6.89 -51.93
N GLY A 21 -11.56 -5.82 -51.61
CA GLY A 21 -13.01 -5.72 -51.85
C GLY A 21 -13.71 -4.68 -50.98
N LEU A 22 -13.82 -3.45 -51.50
CA LEU A 22 -14.91 -2.45 -51.38
C LEU A 22 -15.82 -2.43 -50.10
N LEU A 23 -15.69 -1.35 -49.30
CA LEU A 23 -16.65 -0.53 -48.50
C LEU A 23 -18.04 -1.15 -48.17
N ILE A 24 -18.66 -1.17 -46.98
CA ILE A 24 -18.82 -0.24 -45.84
C ILE A 24 -19.35 -1.09 -44.66
N GLY A 25 -18.86 -0.91 -43.42
CA GLY A 25 -19.50 -1.49 -42.24
C GLY A 25 -18.56 -1.53 -41.03
N GLY A 26 -18.79 -0.65 -40.05
CA GLY A 26 -17.90 -0.43 -38.92
C GLY A 26 -17.66 -1.71 -38.10
N SER A 27 -16.40 -2.13 -38.04
CA SER A 27 -15.93 -3.06 -37.04
C SER A 27 -15.93 -2.34 -35.69
N ALA A 28 -17.00 -2.51 -34.92
CA ALA A 28 -16.95 -2.30 -33.47
C ALA A 28 -16.02 -3.38 -32.89
N CYS A 29 -14.72 -3.07 -32.87
CA CYS A 29 -13.77 -3.78 -32.02
C CYS A 29 -14.22 -3.50 -30.59
N SER A 30 -14.93 -4.45 -29.99
CA SER A 30 -15.13 -4.46 -28.55
C SER A 30 -13.75 -4.67 -27.95
N GLU A 31 -13.15 -3.59 -27.44
CA GLU A 31 -11.93 -3.65 -26.66
C GLU A 31 -12.22 -4.56 -25.47
N LYS A 32 -11.61 -5.75 -25.48
CA LYS A 32 -11.67 -6.63 -24.32
C LYS A 32 -10.89 -5.91 -23.23
N ILE A 33 -11.60 -5.26 -22.31
CA ILE A 33 -11.03 -4.66 -21.12
C ILE A 33 -10.42 -5.81 -20.32
N GLU A 34 -9.13 -6.08 -20.54
CA GLU A 34 -8.37 -6.89 -19.62
C GLU A 34 -8.19 -6.07 -18.34
N PRO A 35 -8.57 -6.61 -17.16
CA PRO A 35 -8.34 -5.90 -15.93
C PRO A 35 -6.83 -5.72 -15.77
N GLU A 36 -6.34 -4.47 -15.84
CA GLU A 36 -4.96 -4.18 -15.49
C GLU A 36 -4.73 -4.65 -14.05
N PRO A 37 -3.68 -5.44 -13.78
CA PRO A 37 -3.37 -5.82 -12.42
C PRO A 37 -3.12 -4.53 -11.62
N TYR A 38 -3.82 -4.39 -10.49
CA TYR A 38 -3.66 -3.22 -9.65
C TYR A 38 -2.19 -3.00 -9.32
N THR A 39 -1.70 -1.78 -9.55
CA THR A 39 -0.37 -1.38 -9.08
C THR A 39 -0.37 -1.33 -7.55
N TYR A 40 0.80 -1.48 -6.91
CA TYR A 40 0.93 -1.34 -5.45
C TYR A 40 0.28 -0.05 -4.94
N SER A 41 0.47 1.06 -5.66
CA SER A 41 -0.18 2.34 -5.34
C SER A 41 -1.70 2.22 -5.32
N GLN A 42 -2.33 1.60 -6.33
CA GLN A 42 -3.79 1.45 -6.38
C GLN A 42 -4.31 0.48 -5.30
N LEU A 43 -3.56 -0.57 -4.95
CA LEU A 43 -3.92 -1.41 -3.80
C LEU A 43 -3.85 -0.62 -2.50
N LEU A 44 -2.85 0.25 -2.34
CA LEU A 44 -2.65 1.08 -1.16
C LEU A 44 -3.71 2.18 -1.03
N THR A 45 -4.09 2.85 -2.12
CA THR A 45 -4.93 4.06 -2.10
C THR A 45 -6.34 3.86 -2.62
N GLY A 46 -6.66 2.73 -3.26
CA GLY A 46 -7.86 2.64 -4.09
C GLY A 46 -7.86 3.68 -5.22
N LYS A 47 -9.06 4.15 -5.62
CA LYS A 47 -9.22 5.15 -6.70
C LYS A 47 -8.93 6.59 -6.26
N THR A 48 -9.20 6.92 -5.01
CA THR A 48 -9.14 8.30 -4.48
C THR A 48 -8.34 8.35 -3.19
N SER A 49 -8.73 7.56 -2.20
CA SER A 49 -8.00 7.35 -0.96
C SER A 49 -8.45 6.03 -0.33
N LYS A 50 -7.62 5.52 0.58
CA LYS A 50 -7.95 4.35 1.40
C LYS A 50 -7.37 4.53 2.79
N GLY A 51 -8.22 4.30 3.79
CA GLY A 51 -7.84 4.24 5.19
C GLY A 51 -7.40 2.84 5.59
N TRP A 52 -6.41 2.78 6.46
CA TRP A 52 -5.86 1.54 7.00
C TRP A 52 -5.89 1.64 8.52
N LEU A 53 -6.35 0.57 9.17
CA LEU A 53 -6.38 0.47 10.64
C LEU A 53 -5.31 -0.53 11.07
N LEU A 54 -4.43 -0.14 11.99
CA LEU A 54 -3.47 -1.07 12.57
C LEU A 54 -4.21 -2.07 13.46
N THR A 55 -4.13 -3.36 13.13
CA THR A 55 -4.83 -4.40 13.90
C THR A 55 -3.88 -5.26 14.72
N SER A 56 -2.65 -5.46 14.24
CA SER A 56 -1.68 -6.35 14.87
C SER A 56 -0.25 -5.88 14.64
N ILE A 57 0.60 -6.19 15.61
CA ILE A 57 2.05 -5.97 15.55
C ILE A 57 2.72 -7.32 15.77
N GLN A 58 3.71 -7.62 14.95
CA GLN A 58 4.64 -8.72 15.19
C GLN A 58 6.01 -8.18 15.55
N ILE A 59 6.57 -8.68 16.64
CA ILE A 59 7.96 -8.49 17.01
C ILE A 59 8.68 -9.77 16.61
N VAL A 60 9.62 -9.65 15.69
CA VAL A 60 10.48 -10.75 15.24
C VAL A 60 11.85 -10.51 15.84
N ASP A 61 12.36 -11.46 16.62
CA ASP A 61 13.65 -11.38 17.29
C ASP A 61 14.35 -12.74 17.18
N GLU A 62 15.49 -12.80 16.49
CA GLU A 62 16.23 -14.04 16.19
C GLU A 62 15.34 -15.15 15.59
N GLY A 63 14.38 -14.76 14.74
CA GLY A 63 13.40 -15.65 14.12
C GLY A 63 12.21 -16.05 15.00
N ILE A 64 12.19 -15.69 16.28
CA ILE A 64 11.03 -15.86 17.17
C ILE A 64 10.01 -14.77 16.87
N VAL A 65 8.78 -15.15 16.58
CA VAL A 65 7.69 -14.21 16.28
C VAL A 65 6.73 -14.11 17.46
N GLN A 66 6.66 -12.93 18.07
CA GLN A 66 5.64 -12.57 19.04
C GLN A 66 4.58 -11.72 18.35
N THR A 67 3.31 -12.08 18.49
CA THR A 67 2.19 -11.34 17.86
C THR A 67 1.26 -10.83 18.95
N GLY A 68 0.85 -9.58 18.85
CA GLY A 68 -0.21 -9.01 19.68
C GLY A 68 -1.09 -8.06 18.89
N SER A 69 -2.32 -7.85 19.33
CA SER A 69 -3.20 -6.85 18.73
C SER A 69 -2.72 -5.43 19.05
N ALA A 70 -3.09 -4.45 18.22
CA ALA A 70 -2.77 -3.04 18.48
C ALA A 70 -3.22 -2.59 19.89
N TYR A 71 -4.38 -3.06 20.34
CA TYR A 71 -4.94 -2.78 21.67
C TYR A 71 -4.15 -3.37 22.85
N GLN A 72 -3.26 -4.34 22.60
CA GLN A 72 -2.35 -4.85 23.63
C GLN A 72 -1.11 -3.95 23.80
N PHE A 73 -0.75 -3.21 22.76
CA PHE A 73 0.46 -2.37 22.74
C PHE A 73 0.17 -0.89 22.97
N PHE A 74 -1.02 -0.41 22.60
CA PHE A 74 -1.36 1.00 22.62
C PHE A 74 -2.64 1.29 23.40
N HIS A 75 -2.78 2.54 23.85
CA HIS A 75 -4.02 3.03 24.42
C HIS A 75 -5.15 2.91 23.38
N PRO A 76 -6.40 2.59 23.79
CA PRO A 76 -7.50 2.37 22.84
C PRO A 76 -7.68 3.47 21.79
N CYS A 77 -7.53 4.75 22.17
CA CYS A 77 -7.64 5.90 21.27
C CYS A 77 -6.50 6.06 20.25
N ILE A 78 -5.41 5.31 20.40
CA ILE A 78 -4.31 5.25 19.41
C ILE A 78 -4.48 3.98 18.57
N ALA A 79 -5.03 2.91 19.17
CA ALA A 79 -5.25 1.64 18.51
C ALA A 79 -6.39 1.69 17.46
N ASP A 80 -7.25 2.71 17.49
CA ASP A 80 -8.27 2.99 16.48
C ASP A 80 -7.89 4.07 15.47
N ASP A 81 -6.66 4.58 15.50
CA ASP A 81 -6.14 5.54 14.53
C ASP A 81 -6.23 5.04 13.09
N LEU A 82 -6.57 5.95 12.18
CA LEU A 82 -6.68 5.68 10.74
C LEU A 82 -5.52 6.30 9.96
N TYR A 83 -4.92 5.48 9.12
CA TYR A 83 -3.79 5.83 8.26
C TYR A 83 -4.29 5.93 6.81
N VAL A 84 -4.45 7.15 6.30
CA VAL A 84 -5.12 7.41 5.03
C VAL A 84 -4.10 7.78 3.95
N PHE A 85 -4.10 7.01 2.87
CA PHE A 85 -3.23 7.24 1.71
C PHE A 85 -4.06 7.75 0.53
N TYR A 86 -3.68 8.89 -0.03
CA TYR A 86 -4.42 9.54 -1.13
C TYR A 86 -3.78 9.26 -2.49
N ALA A 87 -4.62 8.97 -3.48
CA ALA A 87 -4.28 8.77 -4.88
C ALA A 87 -4.21 10.11 -5.66
N ASN A 88 -3.55 11.12 -5.10
CA ASN A 88 -3.36 12.42 -5.74
C ASN A 88 -1.93 12.60 -6.28
N GLY A 89 -1.70 13.69 -7.03
CA GLY A 89 -0.39 13.98 -7.63
C GLY A 89 0.73 14.13 -6.60
N ASP A 90 0.40 14.67 -5.43
CA ASP A 90 1.34 14.94 -4.33
C ASP A 90 1.54 13.72 -3.41
N ARG A 91 0.78 12.64 -3.60
CA ARG A 91 0.79 11.43 -2.77
C ARG A 91 0.72 11.75 -1.28
N THR A 92 -0.32 12.48 -0.89
CA THR A 92 -0.50 12.90 0.51
C THR A 92 -0.90 11.73 1.40
N PHE A 93 -0.54 11.86 2.67
CA PHE A 93 -0.82 10.93 3.75
C PHE A 93 -1.40 11.70 4.94
N GLU A 94 -2.33 11.09 5.65
CA GLU A 94 -2.87 11.59 6.93
C GLU A 94 -2.92 10.47 7.98
N ALA A 95 -2.61 10.81 9.22
CA ALA A 95 -2.99 10.02 10.40
C ALA A 95 -4.12 10.75 11.13
N GLN A 96 -5.18 10.02 11.44
CA GLN A 96 -6.42 10.52 12.03
C GLN A 96 -6.73 9.76 13.32
N GLU A 97 -7.31 10.42 14.33
CA GLU A 97 -7.66 9.82 15.63
C GLU A 97 -8.76 8.72 15.54
N GLY A 98 -9.41 8.58 14.38
CA GLY A 98 -10.36 7.50 14.16
C GLY A 98 -11.66 7.68 14.95
N ALA A 99 -12.12 6.63 15.63
CA ALA A 99 -13.44 6.63 16.28
C ALA A 99 -13.41 7.32 17.65
N SER A 100 -12.26 7.32 18.34
CA SER A 100 -12.09 7.85 19.68
C SER A 100 -10.87 8.75 19.78
N LYS A 101 -11.09 9.97 20.27
CA LYS A 101 -10.00 10.93 20.49
C LYS A 101 -9.25 10.62 21.78
N CYS A 102 -7.95 10.83 21.79
CA CYS A 102 -7.16 10.75 23.01
C CYS A 102 -7.36 11.97 23.91
N SER A 103 -7.63 13.13 23.29
CA SER A 103 -7.95 14.38 23.97
C SER A 103 -9.04 15.13 23.20
N SER A 104 -10.01 15.68 23.92
CA SER A 104 -11.18 16.32 23.30
C SER A 104 -10.85 17.61 22.52
N GLY A 105 -9.70 18.21 22.77
CA GLY A 105 -9.23 19.41 22.07
C GLY A 105 -8.41 19.12 20.81
N ASP A 106 -8.05 17.86 20.57
CA ASP A 106 -7.10 17.51 19.52
C ASP A 106 -7.80 17.52 18.15
N PRO A 107 -7.13 17.98 17.08
CA PRO A 107 -7.68 17.87 15.73
C PRO A 107 -7.78 16.39 15.33
N ASP A 108 -8.78 16.05 14.51
CA ASP A 108 -8.92 14.67 14.02
C ASP A 108 -7.68 14.25 13.21
N VAL A 109 -7.28 15.05 12.21
CA VAL A 109 -6.00 14.88 11.51
C VAL A 109 -4.88 15.48 12.35
N TYR A 110 -3.99 14.64 12.87
CA TYR A 110 -2.90 15.08 13.76
C TYR A 110 -1.51 14.93 13.13
N VAL A 111 -1.37 14.15 12.05
CA VAL A 111 -0.17 14.12 11.20
C VAL A 111 -0.55 14.20 9.73
N THR A 112 0.15 15.05 9.00
CA THR A 112 0.14 15.08 7.53
C THR A 112 1.53 14.78 7.00
N GLY A 113 1.59 14.16 5.82
CA GLY A 113 2.85 13.85 5.17
C GLY A 113 2.67 13.42 3.73
N ASN A 114 3.71 12.80 3.19
CA ASN A 114 3.67 12.19 1.86
C ASN A 114 4.08 10.72 1.95
N TRP A 115 3.62 9.94 0.98
CA TRP A 115 4.00 8.55 0.83
C TRP A 115 4.60 8.28 -0.55
N SER A 116 5.43 7.24 -0.64
CA SER A 116 5.93 6.74 -1.92
C SER A 116 6.11 5.23 -1.90
N VAL A 117 5.94 4.60 -3.06
CA VAL A 117 6.20 3.17 -3.25
C VAL A 117 7.28 2.98 -4.30
N ILE A 118 8.26 2.13 -3.99
CA ILE A 118 9.29 1.66 -4.92
C ILE A 118 9.03 0.18 -5.21
N ASN A 119 8.39 -0.09 -6.36
CA ASN A 119 7.98 -1.45 -6.74
C ASN A 119 9.16 -2.44 -6.84
N ALA A 120 10.34 -1.96 -7.27
CA ALA A 120 11.52 -2.81 -7.48
C ALA A 120 12.05 -3.44 -6.18
N THR A 121 11.84 -2.78 -5.05
CA THR A 121 12.32 -3.20 -3.73
C THR A 121 11.17 -3.52 -2.77
N ALA A 122 9.92 -3.46 -3.26
CA ALA A 122 8.72 -3.55 -2.45
C ALA A 122 8.80 -2.64 -1.22
N THR A 123 9.17 -1.38 -1.41
CA THR A 123 9.34 -0.42 -0.30
C THR A 123 8.19 0.57 -0.29
N LEU A 124 7.56 0.76 0.87
CA LEU A 124 6.60 1.82 1.15
C LEU A 124 7.23 2.80 2.14
N GLN A 125 7.39 4.06 1.75
CA GLN A 125 7.88 5.13 2.61
C GLN A 125 6.73 6.04 3.01
N PHE A 126 6.51 6.20 4.32
CA PHE A 126 5.47 7.05 4.90
C PHE A 126 5.78 7.28 6.39
N PRO A 127 5.21 8.32 7.03
CA PRO A 127 5.33 8.49 8.48
C PRO A 127 4.38 7.55 9.22
N LEU A 128 4.89 6.91 10.27
CA LEU A 128 4.10 6.05 11.15
C LEU A 128 4.17 6.62 12.58
N PRO A 129 3.23 7.50 12.99
CA PRO A 129 3.29 8.24 14.26
C PRO A 129 3.62 7.40 15.50
N ILE A 130 3.01 6.22 15.64
CA ILE A 130 3.24 5.29 16.75
C ILE A 130 4.68 4.72 16.82
N PHE A 131 5.49 4.92 15.77
CA PHE A 131 6.82 4.35 15.65
C PHE A 131 7.88 5.41 15.35
N THR A 132 7.69 6.21 14.30
CA THR A 132 8.66 7.23 13.84
C THR A 132 8.16 8.67 13.97
N GLY A 133 7.01 8.89 14.61
CA GLY A 133 6.39 10.21 14.68
C GLY A 133 6.06 10.73 13.28
N THR A 134 6.46 11.96 12.99
CA THR A 134 6.21 12.62 11.70
C THR A 134 7.26 12.29 10.63
N THR A 135 8.30 11.52 10.96
CA THR A 135 9.37 11.19 10.01
C THR A 135 8.96 10.01 9.13
N ALA A 136 8.94 10.23 7.82
CA ALA A 136 8.73 9.16 6.86
C ALA A 136 9.96 8.26 6.76
N VAL A 137 9.78 6.95 6.98
CA VAL A 137 10.85 5.95 6.88
C VAL A 137 10.49 4.87 5.87
N PRO A 138 11.48 4.22 5.24
CA PRO A 138 11.23 3.15 4.30
C PRO A 138 10.87 1.86 5.05
N PHE A 139 9.70 1.31 4.78
CA PHE A 139 9.30 -0.03 5.23
C PHE A 139 9.30 -1.00 4.06
N THR A 140 9.66 -2.26 4.32
CA THR A 140 9.50 -3.34 3.35
C THR A 140 8.06 -3.86 3.38
N ILE A 141 7.40 -3.88 2.24
CA ILE A 141 6.06 -4.45 2.07
C ILE A 141 6.19 -5.97 2.08
N LYS A 142 5.57 -6.62 3.07
CA LYS A 142 5.48 -8.08 3.18
C LYS A 142 4.21 -8.61 2.57
N GLU A 143 3.14 -7.83 2.68
CA GLU A 143 1.85 -8.14 2.07
C GLU A 143 1.16 -6.83 1.68
N LEU A 144 0.58 -6.80 0.49
CA LEU A 144 -0.35 -5.76 0.10
C LEU A 144 -1.44 -6.36 -0.79
N THR A 145 -2.67 -6.34 -0.30
CA THR A 145 -3.86 -6.80 -1.01
C THR A 145 -4.94 -5.72 -0.96
N ALA A 146 -6.15 -6.04 -1.41
CA ALA A 146 -7.29 -5.12 -1.31
C ALA A 146 -7.63 -4.78 0.15
N THR A 147 -7.41 -5.72 1.09
CA THR A 147 -7.88 -5.66 2.48
C THR A 147 -6.79 -5.74 3.54
N SER A 148 -5.57 -6.10 3.17
CA SER A 148 -4.45 -6.31 4.10
C SER A 148 -3.19 -5.57 3.62
N LEU A 149 -2.51 -4.90 4.55
CA LEU A 149 -1.22 -4.27 4.35
C LEU A 149 -0.32 -4.70 5.51
N THR A 150 0.77 -5.40 5.21
CA THR A 150 1.81 -5.71 6.19
C THR A 150 3.10 -5.05 5.76
N VAL A 151 3.65 -4.19 6.63
CA VAL A 151 4.93 -3.52 6.43
C VAL A 151 5.91 -3.90 7.53
N GLU A 152 7.17 -4.06 7.17
CA GLU A 152 8.26 -4.49 8.05
C GLU A 152 9.32 -3.40 8.14
N TYR A 153 9.73 -3.08 9.37
CA TYR A 153 10.94 -2.32 9.64
C TYR A 153 11.97 -3.26 10.27
N TYR A 154 13.04 -3.54 9.52
CA TYR A 154 14.16 -4.37 9.98
C TYR A 154 15.25 -3.50 10.60
N PHE A 155 15.70 -3.87 11.79
CA PHE A 155 16.83 -3.23 12.44
C PHE A 155 18.11 -3.88 11.91
N PHE A 156 19.08 -3.11 11.40
CA PHE A 156 20.27 -3.69 10.76
C PHE A 156 21.40 -4.03 11.74
N ASP A 157 21.31 -3.50 12.95
CA ASP A 157 22.27 -3.64 14.04
C ASP A 157 21.98 -4.83 14.96
N ILE A 158 20.73 -5.32 14.93
CA ILE A 158 20.25 -6.49 15.66
C ILE A 158 19.41 -7.36 14.72
N ASP A 159 19.38 -8.68 14.87
CA ASP A 159 18.55 -9.54 14.01
C ASP A 159 17.08 -9.51 14.46
N ALA A 160 16.47 -8.34 14.36
CA ALA A 160 15.11 -8.08 14.79
C ALA A 160 14.33 -7.20 13.81
N SER A 161 13.00 -7.31 13.83
CA SER A 161 12.11 -6.44 13.07
C SER A 161 10.76 -6.26 13.74
N TYR A 162 10.11 -5.16 13.40
CA TYR A 162 8.69 -4.96 13.65
C TYR A 162 7.90 -5.10 12.37
N ARG A 163 6.80 -5.85 12.42
CA ARG A 163 5.80 -5.90 11.36
C ARG A 163 4.51 -5.29 11.83
N PHE A 164 4.02 -4.31 11.09
CA PHE A 164 2.76 -3.64 11.33
C PHE A 164 1.73 -4.17 10.33
N ILE A 165 0.64 -4.73 10.85
CA ILE A 165 -0.40 -5.39 10.06
C ILE A 165 -1.66 -4.53 10.13
N PHE A 166 -2.04 -4.00 8.98
CA PHE A 166 -3.18 -3.13 8.81
C PHE A 166 -4.30 -3.81 8.02
N THR A 167 -5.53 -3.47 8.38
CA THR A 167 -6.72 -3.87 7.65
C THR A 167 -7.34 -2.67 6.99
N ALA A 168 -7.68 -2.80 5.71
CA ALA A 168 -8.33 -1.72 4.96
C ALA A 168 -9.68 -1.38 5.59
N GLN A 169 -9.94 -0.09 5.75
CA GLN A 169 -11.25 0.42 6.10
C GLN A 169 -12.01 0.77 4.84
N THR A 170 -13.27 0.37 4.76
CA THR A 170 -14.18 0.83 3.71
C THR A 170 -14.47 2.31 3.93
N SER A 171 -14.09 3.15 2.98
CA SER A 171 -14.62 4.52 2.88
C SER A 171 -16.14 4.41 2.71
N GLY A 172 -16.91 4.92 3.67
CA GLY A 172 -18.37 5.02 3.60
C GLY A 172 -18.85 5.95 2.48
#